data_AF-A0A8T5U6S6-F1
#
_entry.id   AF-A0A8T5U6S6-F1
#
_cell.length_a   1.000
_cell.length_b   1.000
_cell.length_c   1.000
_cell.angle_alpha   90.00
_cell.angle_beta   90.00
_cell.angle_gamma   90.00
#
_symmetry.space_group_name_H-M   'P 1'
#
loop_
_entity.id
_entity.type
_entity.pdbx_description
1 polymer ?
#
loop_
_entity_poly.entity_id
_entity_poly.type
_entity_poly.pdbx_seq_one_letter_code
_entity_poly.pdbx_strand_id
1 'polypeptide(L)'
;MDEKDDLNRQILYYFLFAILMIILNYGIQKINQLFLAPYICSNFGTIEIIQVLYCSTSPDMAELIGSIAAVGITYIIKFFLDKFIVFKKGGTQLKETSKEFLKYFGFAILTTIENIGIQFLLTNFMNTPLEISIIIALSIGYLTKFYLDRKYVFNSRIS
;
A
#
# COMPACT_ATOMS: atom_id res chain seq x y z
N MET A 1 -2.04 -31.29 -2.57
CA MET A 1 -2.13 -30.18 -1.61
C MET A 1 -3.56 -29.71 -1.64
N ASP A 2 -4.24 -29.69 -0.50
CA ASP A 2 -5.67 -29.40 -0.43
C ASP A 2 -5.94 -27.96 -0.88
N GLU A 3 -7.04 -27.70 -1.60
CA GLU A 3 -7.35 -26.36 -2.14
C GLU A 3 -7.47 -25.32 -1.00
N LYS A 4 -7.98 -25.77 0.14
CA LYS A 4 -8.09 -25.00 1.38
C LYS A 4 -6.73 -24.63 1.96
N ASP A 5 -5.74 -25.51 1.88
CA ASP A 5 -4.38 -25.24 2.38
C ASP A 5 -3.67 -24.19 1.51
N ASP A 6 -3.90 -24.22 0.20
CA ASP A 6 -3.36 -23.18 -0.69
C ASP A 6 -3.97 -21.81 -0.39
N LEU A 7 -5.30 -21.74 -0.20
CA LEU A 7 -5.99 -20.51 0.18
C LEU A 7 -5.47 -19.92 1.49
N ASN A 8 -5.38 -20.74 2.54
CA ASN A 8 -4.88 -20.29 3.84
C ASN A 8 -3.46 -19.74 3.75
N ARG A 9 -2.61 -20.38 2.93
CA ARG A 9 -1.25 -19.90 2.68
C ARG A 9 -1.23 -18.57 1.93
N GLN A 10 -2.09 -18.38 0.92
CA GLN A 10 -2.19 -17.12 0.19
C GLN A 10 -2.61 -15.98 1.14
N ILE A 11 -3.63 -16.21 1.96
CA ILE A 11 -4.10 -15.24 2.96
C ILE A 11 -2.95 -14.89 3.91
N LEU A 12 -2.27 -15.90 4.47
CA LEU A 12 -1.16 -15.68 5.41
C LEU A 12 -0.07 -14.80 4.81
N TYR A 13 0.43 -15.13 3.62
CA TYR A 13 1.48 -14.33 2.97
C TYR A 13 1.00 -12.92 2.60
N TYR A 14 -0.25 -12.78 2.16
CA TYR A 14 -0.83 -11.49 1.82
C TYR A 14 -0.82 -10.53 3.02
N PHE A 15 -1.25 -11.02 4.19
CA PHE A 15 -1.25 -10.25 5.44
C PHE A 15 0.17 -10.02 5.97
N LEU A 16 1.03 -11.05 5.93
CA LEU A 16 2.43 -10.91 6.35
C LEU A 16 3.13 -9.80 5.55
N PHE A 17 2.97 -9.79 4.23
CA PHE A 17 3.55 -8.75 3.39
C PHE A 17 2.95 -7.38 3.65
N ALA A 18 1.66 -7.27 3.98
CA ALA A 18 1.08 -5.99 4.37
C ALA A 18 1.78 -5.42 5.62
N ILE A 19 2.01 -6.24 6.65
CA ILE A 19 2.71 -5.83 7.87
C ILE A 19 4.17 -5.44 7.56
N LEU A 20 4.88 -6.25 6.76
CA LEU A 20 6.24 -5.94 6.34
C LEU A 20 6.31 -4.61 5.57
N MET A 21 5.32 -4.30 4.73
CA MET A 21 5.27 -3.03 4.01
C MET A 21 5.01 -1.85 4.93
N ILE A 22 4.23 -2.00 6.00
CA ILE A 22 4.06 -0.93 7.00
C ILE A 22 5.40 -0.63 7.68
N ILE A 23 6.14 -1.66 8.08
CA ILE A 23 7.46 -1.52 8.70
C ILE A 23 8.45 -0.88 7.71
N LEU A 24 8.46 -1.35 6.46
CA LEU A 24 9.32 -0.80 5.42
C LEU A 24 8.98 0.67 5.11
N ASN A 25 7.69 1.01 5.07
CA ASN A 25 7.22 2.37 4.81
C ASN A 25 7.74 3.33 5.91
N TYR A 26 7.55 2.95 7.17
CA TYR A 26 8.09 3.69 8.31
C TYR A 26 9.63 3.80 8.25
N GLY A 27 10.32 2.72 7.91
CA GLY A 27 11.77 2.70 7.74
C GLY A 27 12.25 3.69 6.67
N ILE A 28 11.62 3.72 5.49
CA ILE A 28 11.94 4.65 4.41
C ILE A 28 11.73 6.10 4.87
N GLN A 29 10.60 6.39 5.54
CA GLN A 29 10.33 7.73 6.07
C GLN A 29 11.39 8.17 7.09
N LYS A 30 11.79 7.28 8.01
CA LYS A 30 12.83 7.60 9.00
C LYS A 30 14.21 7.76 8.39
N ILE A 31 14.58 6.95 7.40
CA ILE A 31 15.82 7.14 6.65
C ILE A 31 15.81 8.50 5.92
N ASN A 32 14.66 8.87 5.34
CA ASN A 32 14.49 10.18 4.71
C ASN A 32 14.69 11.33 5.70
N GLN A 33 14.04 11.29 6.85
CA GLN A 33 14.13 12.33 7.88
C GLN A 33 15.53 12.43 8.51
N LEU A 34 16.20 11.30 8.78
CA LEU A 34 17.45 11.28 9.56
C LEU A 34 18.71 11.46 8.71
N PHE A 35 18.69 11.01 7.45
CA PHE A 35 19.90 10.98 6.62
C PHE A 35 19.74 11.77 5.32
N LEU A 36 18.70 11.49 4.52
CA LEU A 36 18.55 12.12 3.21
C LEU A 36 18.23 13.62 3.32
N ALA A 37 17.30 14.00 4.19
CA ALA A 37 16.89 15.39 4.34
C ALA A 37 18.04 16.30 4.79
N PRO A 38 18.78 16.00 5.87
CA PRO A 38 19.95 16.79 6.25
C PRO A 38 21.03 16.83 5.15
N TYR A 39 21.28 15.69 4.49
CA TYR A 39 22.27 15.61 3.41
C TYR A 39 21.88 16.47 2.20
N ILE A 40 20.65 16.36 1.72
CA ILE A 40 20.17 17.10 0.56
C ILE A 40 20.14 18.60 0.89
N CYS A 41 19.60 18.99 2.04
CA CYS A 41 19.48 20.39 2.39
C CYS A 41 20.83 21.05 2.68
N SER A 42 21.81 20.32 3.22
CA SER A 42 23.15 20.85 3.42
C SER A 42 23.94 21.03 2.12
N ASN A 43 23.75 20.17 1.12
CA ASN A 43 24.53 20.22 -0.13
C ASN A 43 23.83 20.98 -1.26
N PHE A 44 22.49 20.98 -1.26
CA PHE A 44 21.68 21.48 -2.36
C PHE A 44 20.59 22.48 -1.92
N GLY A 45 20.49 22.82 -0.64
CA GLY A 45 19.49 23.76 -0.12
C GLY A 45 19.66 25.21 -0.61
N THR A 46 20.80 25.55 -1.21
CA THR A 46 20.99 26.85 -1.87
C THR A 46 20.22 26.96 -3.19
N ILE A 47 19.78 25.83 -3.77
CA ILE A 47 18.96 25.80 -4.99
C ILE A 47 17.51 26.07 -4.60
N GLU A 48 16.97 27.20 -5.07
CA GLU A 48 15.62 27.69 -4.69
C GLU A 48 14.53 26.62 -4.87
N ILE A 49 14.56 25.86 -5.97
CA ILE A 49 13.60 24.79 -6.25
C ILE A 49 13.67 23.69 -5.18
N ILE A 50 14.87 23.30 -4.74
CA ILE A 50 15.07 22.26 -3.71
C ILE A 50 14.69 22.81 -2.35
N GLN A 51 15.00 24.07 -2.09
CA GLN A 51 14.61 24.75 -0.86
C GLN A 51 13.10 24.74 -0.66
N VAL A 52 12.34 25.10 -1.70
CA VAL A 52 10.87 25.17 -1.63
C VAL A 52 10.22 23.78 -1.66
N LEU A 53 10.67 22.89 -2.55
CA LEU A 53 10.00 21.59 -2.75
C LEU A 53 10.36 20.53 -1.71
N TYR A 54 11.49 20.67 -1.01
CA TYR A 54 11.98 19.60 -0.14
C TYR A 54 12.51 20.11 1.21
N CYS A 55 13.28 21.19 1.25
CA CYS A 55 13.91 21.66 2.51
C CYS A 55 13.06 22.64 3.33
N SER A 56 11.86 22.98 2.88
CA SER A 56 10.94 23.83 3.65
C SER A 56 10.50 23.11 4.93
N THR A 57 10.55 23.82 6.04
CA THR A 57 10.12 23.34 7.37
C THR A 57 8.72 23.81 7.75
N SER A 58 8.06 24.58 6.89
CA SER A 58 6.72 25.13 7.14
C SER A 58 5.93 25.24 5.84
N PRO A 59 5.19 24.20 5.43
CA PRO A 59 5.09 22.87 6.04
C PRO A 59 6.38 22.04 5.88
N ASP A 60 6.55 20.97 6.67
CA ASP A 60 7.68 20.03 6.52
C ASP A 60 7.57 19.26 5.19
N MET A 61 8.23 19.77 4.17
CA MET A 61 8.18 19.21 2.82
C MET A 61 9.00 17.92 2.71
N ALA A 62 10.05 17.77 3.52
CA ALA A 62 10.86 16.56 3.52
C ALA A 62 10.05 15.37 4.03
N GLU A 63 9.24 15.55 5.09
CA GLU A 63 8.31 14.54 5.59
C GLU A 63 7.24 14.18 4.55
N LEU A 64 6.66 15.18 3.88
CA LEU A 64 5.64 14.97 2.86
C LEU A 64 6.19 14.19 1.65
N ILE A 65 7.29 14.67 1.07
CA ILE A 65 7.93 14.01 -0.08
C ILE A 65 8.43 12.62 0.30
N GLY A 66 9.00 12.48 1.50
CA GLY A 66 9.41 11.19 2.05
C GLY A 66 8.25 10.21 2.18
N SER A 67 7.10 10.66 2.67
CA SER A 67 5.89 9.84 2.78
C SER A 67 5.34 9.42 1.42
N ILE A 68 5.26 10.34 0.46
CA ILE A 68 4.81 10.05 -0.91
C ILE A 68 5.73 9.01 -1.56
N ALA A 69 7.05 9.20 -1.46
CA ALA A 69 8.04 8.26 -1.99
C ALA A 69 7.93 6.90 -1.29
N ALA A 70 7.80 6.86 0.04
CA ALA A 70 7.65 5.63 0.80
C ALA A 70 6.40 4.85 0.40
N VAL A 71 5.24 5.52 0.26
CA VAL A 71 4.00 4.89 -0.22
C VAL A 71 4.18 4.34 -1.62
N GLY A 72 4.75 5.13 -2.55
CA GLY A 72 5.00 4.66 -3.92
C GLY A 72 5.91 3.43 -3.99
N ILE A 73 7.06 3.47 -3.31
CA ILE A 73 8.03 2.37 -3.28
C ILE A 73 7.42 1.12 -2.66
N THR A 74 6.82 1.24 -1.47
CA THR A 74 6.21 0.08 -0.78
C THR A 74 5.04 -0.50 -1.56
N TYR A 75 4.26 0.33 -2.24
CA TYR A 75 3.17 -0.12 -3.08
C TYR A 75 3.67 -0.93 -4.29
N ILE A 76 4.72 -0.47 -4.98
CA ILE A 76 5.34 -1.19 -6.10
C ILE A 76 5.92 -2.53 -5.62
N ILE A 77 6.64 -2.53 -4.51
CA ILE A 77 7.19 -3.76 -3.92
C ILE A 77 6.05 -4.72 -3.57
N LYS A 78 5.01 -4.24 -2.89
CA LYS A 78 3.83 -5.05 -2.53
C LYS A 78 3.18 -5.68 -3.75
N PHE A 79 3.00 -4.91 -4.83
CA PHE A 79 2.43 -5.42 -6.07
C PHE A 79 3.21 -6.64 -6.60
N PHE A 80 4.54 -6.56 -6.64
CA PHE A 80 5.36 -7.67 -7.12
C PHE A 80 5.40 -8.85 -6.15
N LEU A 81 5.44 -8.61 -4.83
CA LEU A 81 5.34 -9.67 -3.83
C LEU A 81 4.02 -10.44 -3.95
N ASP A 82 2.91 -9.72 -4.08
CA ASP A 82 1.60 -10.35 -4.25
C ASP A 82 1.51 -11.12 -5.55
N LYS A 83 1.94 -10.50 -6.65
CA LYS A 83 1.92 -11.11 -7.97
C LYS A 83 2.71 -12.41 -7.99
N PHE A 84 3.98 -12.39 -7.58
CA PHE A 84 4.88 -13.52 -7.79
C PHE A 84 4.89 -14.52 -6.64
N ILE A 85 4.65 -14.09 -5.40
CA ILE A 85 4.76 -14.97 -4.23
C ILE A 85 3.37 -15.39 -3.73
N VAL A 86 2.45 -14.44 -3.53
CA VAL A 86 1.11 -14.76 -3.02
C VAL A 86 0.31 -15.51 -4.07
N PHE A 87 0.15 -14.93 -5.25
CA PHE A 87 -0.72 -15.46 -6.31
C PHE A 87 0.03 -16.23 -7.41
N LYS A 88 1.37 -16.29 -7.33
CA LYS A 88 2.25 -17.09 -8.21
C LYS A 88 2.01 -16.86 -9.70
N LYS A 89 1.70 -15.63 -10.08
CA LYS A 89 1.44 -15.23 -11.48
C LYS A 89 2.72 -14.75 -12.15
N GLY A 90 3.43 -15.67 -12.78
CA GLY A 90 4.62 -15.41 -13.62
C GLY A 90 4.33 -15.38 -15.12
N GLY A 91 5.36 -15.13 -15.93
CA GLY A 91 5.33 -15.33 -17.39
C GLY A 91 4.48 -14.33 -18.21
N THR A 92 3.86 -13.34 -17.56
CA THR A 92 3.03 -12.33 -18.22
C THR A 92 3.89 -11.31 -18.98
N GLN A 93 3.38 -10.82 -20.12
CA GLN A 93 4.04 -9.73 -20.85
C GLN A 93 3.98 -8.41 -20.08
N LEU A 94 4.81 -7.44 -20.47
CA LEU A 94 4.84 -6.11 -19.84
C LEU A 94 3.47 -5.40 -19.92
N LYS A 95 2.79 -5.47 -21.07
CA LYS A 95 1.46 -4.89 -21.27
C LYS A 95 0.41 -5.47 -20.32
N GLU A 96 0.49 -6.77 -20.03
CA GLU A 96 -0.43 -7.44 -19.11
C GLU A 96 -0.12 -7.06 -17.66
N THR A 97 1.17 -7.01 -17.31
CA THR A 97 1.62 -6.55 -15.99
C THR A 97 1.14 -5.13 -15.71
N SER A 98 1.18 -4.22 -16.69
CA SER A 98 0.62 -2.88 -16.54
C SER A 98 -0.89 -2.87 -16.30
N LYS A 99 -1.65 -3.72 -17.02
CA LYS A 99 -3.10 -3.87 -16.78
C LYS A 99 -3.40 -4.40 -15.39
N GLU A 100 -2.62 -5.37 -14.91
CA GLU A 100 -2.74 -5.90 -13.55
C GLU A 100 -2.44 -4.82 -12.52
N PHE A 101 -1.37 -4.06 -12.70
CA PHE A 101 -1.03 -2.95 -11.82
C PHE A 101 -2.15 -1.92 -11.73
N LEU A 102 -2.74 -1.52 -12.88
CA LEU A 102 -3.86 -0.57 -12.90
C LEU A 102 -5.11 -1.13 -12.19
N LYS A 103 -5.43 -2.42 -12.36
CA LYS A 103 -6.54 -3.05 -11.63
C LYS A 103 -6.24 -3.13 -10.13
N TYR A 104 -5.03 -3.53 -9.77
CA TYR A 104 -4.57 -3.62 -8.39
C TYR A 104 -4.68 -2.26 -7.68
N PHE A 105 -4.29 -1.19 -8.38
CA PHE A 105 -4.44 0.20 -7.95
C PHE A 105 -5.90 0.64 -7.86
N GLY A 106 -6.70 0.38 -8.89
CA GLY A 106 -8.13 0.68 -8.88
C GLY A 106 -8.86 0.02 -7.71
N PHE A 107 -8.59 -1.25 -7.42
CA PHE A 107 -9.18 -1.93 -6.27
C PHE A 107 -8.67 -1.40 -4.93
N ALA A 108 -7.43 -0.88 -4.85
CA ALA A 108 -6.94 -0.25 -3.63
C ALA A 108 -7.72 1.04 -3.31
N ILE A 109 -8.06 1.83 -4.33
CA ILE A 109 -8.91 3.01 -4.17
C ILE A 109 -10.32 2.59 -3.76
N LEU A 110 -10.92 1.62 -4.45
CA LEU A 110 -12.29 1.15 -4.16
C LEU A 110 -12.42 0.62 -2.72
N THR A 111 -11.45 -0.17 -2.26
CA THR A 111 -11.45 -0.69 -0.88
C THR A 111 -11.15 0.39 0.16
N THR A 112 -10.44 1.45 -0.20
CA THR A 112 -10.29 2.62 0.67
C THR A 112 -11.62 3.35 0.85
N ILE A 113 -12.39 3.53 -0.23
CA ILE A 113 -13.74 4.11 -0.18
C ILE A 113 -14.68 3.23 0.64
N GLU A 114 -14.62 1.90 0.46
CA GLU A 114 -15.34 0.92 1.27
C GLU A 114 -15.01 1.08 2.77
N ASN A 115 -13.73 1.16 3.14
CA ASN A 115 -13.30 1.33 4.53
C ASN A 115 -13.86 2.61 5.16
N ILE A 116 -13.77 3.73 4.43
CA ILE A 116 -14.32 5.02 4.88
C ILE A 116 -15.84 4.91 5.05
N GLY A 117 -16.53 4.25 4.12
CA GLY A 117 -17.98 4.02 4.19
C GLY A 117 -18.38 3.19 5.40
N ILE A 118 -17.68 2.08 5.66
CA ILE A 118 -17.94 1.22 6.83
C ILE A 118 -17.69 2.00 8.12
N GLN A 119 -16.55 2.68 8.23
CA GLN A 119 -16.22 3.51 9.39
C GLN A 119 -17.30 4.56 9.64
N PHE A 120 -17.72 5.28 8.60
CA PHE A 120 -18.75 6.30 8.67
C PHE A 120 -20.10 5.73 9.15
N LEU A 121 -20.52 4.58 8.61
CA LEU A 121 -21.76 3.94 9.02
C LEU A 121 -21.72 3.51 10.49
N LEU A 122 -20.63 2.89 10.93
CA LEU A 122 -20.46 2.42 12.30
C LEU A 122 -20.44 3.56 13.32
N THR A 123 -19.74 4.66 13.02
CA THR A 123 -19.65 5.79 13.94
C THR A 123 -20.93 6.61 13.98
N ASN A 124 -21.57 6.88 12.83
CA ASN A 124 -22.68 7.84 12.75
C ASN A 124 -24.07 7.19 12.91
N PHE A 125 -24.24 5.93 12.53
CA PHE A 125 -25.54 5.26 12.60
C PHE A 125 -25.62 4.22 13.72
N MET A 126 -24.49 3.61 14.10
CA MET A 126 -24.45 2.57 15.13
C MET A 126 -23.84 3.06 16.46
N ASN A 127 -23.37 4.31 16.53
CA ASN A 127 -22.64 4.86 17.69
C ASN A 127 -21.48 3.97 18.18
N THR A 128 -20.86 3.24 17.26
CA THR A 128 -19.69 2.41 17.57
C THR A 128 -18.48 3.32 17.83
N PRO A 129 -17.64 3.04 18.84
CA PRO A 129 -16.39 3.77 19.05
C PRO A 129 -15.52 3.84 17.79
N LEU A 130 -14.79 4.94 17.61
CA LEU A 130 -14.00 5.18 16.41
C LEU A 130 -12.95 4.10 16.19
N GLU A 131 -12.26 3.69 17.25
CA GLU A 131 -11.20 2.68 17.23
C GLU A 131 -11.74 1.32 16.80
N ILE A 132 -12.90 0.92 17.34
CA ILE A 132 -13.58 -0.33 16.97
C ILE A 132 -14.03 -0.26 15.51
N SER A 133 -14.57 0.89 15.09
CA SER A 133 -15.02 1.12 13.72
C SER A 133 -13.87 1.01 12.72
N ILE A 134 -12.69 1.55 13.05
CA ILE A 134 -11.47 1.43 12.24
C ILE A 134 -11.03 -0.03 12.14
N ILE A 135 -10.99 -0.76 13.26
CA ILE A 135 -10.58 -2.17 13.27
C ILE A 135 -11.51 -3.02 12.40
N ILE A 136 -12.83 -2.82 12.51
CA ILE A 136 -13.83 -3.54 11.71
C ILE A 136 -13.68 -3.17 10.22
N ALA A 137 -13.61 -1.87 9.90
CA ALA A 137 -13.45 -1.39 8.53
C ALA A 137 -12.17 -1.96 7.89
N LEU A 138 -11.03 -1.88 8.57
CA LEU A 138 -9.77 -2.43 8.07
C LEU A 138 -9.83 -3.95 7.89
N SER A 139 -10.44 -4.68 8.83
CA SER A 139 -10.57 -6.14 8.74
C SER A 139 -11.38 -6.55 7.51
N ILE A 140 -12.53 -5.90 7.30
CA ILE A 140 -13.39 -6.15 6.13
C ILE A 140 -12.66 -5.74 4.85
N GLY A 141 -12.12 -4.52 4.78
CA GLY A 141 -11.44 -4.02 3.59
C GLY A 141 -10.26 -4.86 3.15
N TYR A 142 -9.44 -5.33 4.08
CA TYR A 142 -8.32 -6.22 3.74
C TYR A 142 -8.79 -7.57 3.18
N LEU A 143 -9.84 -8.16 3.75
CA LEU A 143 -10.44 -9.37 3.22
C LEU A 143 -11.04 -9.13 1.83
N THR A 144 -11.84 -8.07 1.66
CA THR A 144 -12.41 -7.67 0.38
C THR A 144 -11.31 -7.48 -0.66
N LYS A 145 -10.24 -6.75 -0.31
CA LYS A 145 -9.09 -6.52 -1.20
C LYS A 145 -8.42 -7.82 -1.62
N PHE A 146 -8.16 -8.74 -0.68
CA PHE A 146 -7.58 -10.04 -0.98
C PHE A 146 -8.42 -10.81 -2.01
N TYR A 147 -9.75 -10.89 -1.81
CA TYR A 147 -10.63 -11.58 -2.75
C TYR A 147 -10.69 -10.90 -4.12
N LEU A 148 -10.69 -9.56 -4.17
CA LEU A 148 -10.68 -8.81 -5.42
C LEU A 148 -9.39 -9.06 -6.21
N ASP A 149 -8.23 -9.00 -5.54
CA ASP A 149 -6.94 -9.24 -6.17
C ASP A 149 -6.82 -10.65 -6.71
N ARG A 150 -7.20 -11.64 -5.89
CA ARG A 150 -7.19 -13.05 -6.28
C ARG A 150 -8.06 -13.30 -7.50
N LYS A 151 -9.28 -12.74 -7.53
CA LYS A 151 -10.30 -13.06 -8.54
C LYS A 151 -10.18 -12.24 -9.83
N TYR A 152 -9.78 -10.98 -9.74
CA TYR A 152 -9.87 -10.04 -10.86
C TYR A 152 -8.51 -9.49 -11.35
N VAL A 153 -7.49 -9.49 -10.49
CA VAL A 153 -6.14 -9.01 -10.84
C VAL A 153 -5.25 -10.18 -11.25
N PHE A 154 -5.02 -11.10 -10.32
CA PHE A 154 -4.04 -12.17 -10.47
C PHE A 154 -4.64 -13.53 -10.80
N ASN A 155 -5.89 -13.55 -11.29
CA ASN A 155 -6.54 -14.78 -11.69
C ASN A 155 -5.70 -15.54 -12.73
N SER A 156 -5.35 -16.77 -12.39
CA SER A 156 -4.66 -17.72 -13.26
C SER A 156 -5.66 -18.35 -14.22
N ARG A 157 -6.21 -17.58 -15.17
CA ARG A 157 -6.61 -18.22 -16.42
C ARG A 157 -5.33 -18.46 -17.18
N ILE A 158 -4.85 -19.69 -17.15
CA ILE A 158 -3.89 -20.21 -18.12
C ILE A 158 -4.55 -19.94 -19.48
N SER A 159 -4.06 -18.95 -20.21
CA SER A 159 -4.36 -18.75 -21.64
C SER A 159 -3.19 -19.27 -22.44
#